data_AF-A0A2V8Y491-F1
#
_entry.id   AF-A0A2V8Y491-F1
#
_cell.length_a   1.000
_cell.length_b   1.000
_cell.length_c   1.000
_cell.angle_alpha   90.00
_cell.angle_beta   90.00
_cell.angle_gamma   90.00
#
_symmetry.space_group_name_H-M   'P 1'
#
loop_
_entity.id
_entity.type
_entity.pdbx_description
1 polymer ?
#
loop_
_entity_poly.entity_id
_entity_poly.type
_entity_poly.pdbx_seq_one_letter_code
_entity_poly.pdbx_strand_id
1 'polypeptide(L)'
;MRIPGFKNRKYETEYLVQAERHTDRVYHRLDFPLPSEPAQTDFRPRRHAATPRLSEPRPLSQSEHDWAYAKRALSRGDDPEEIIRRIADYRALDKLDPLYYARLTVSKAQAESRASGERTPSTGTASRDLNRDP
;
A
#
# COMPACT_ATOMS: atom_id res chain seq x y z
N MET A 1 15.78 -5.12 -8.13
CA MET A 1 16.95 -5.78 -7.50
C MET A 1 18.21 -5.06 -7.98
N ARG A 2 19.21 -4.81 -7.12
CA ARG A 2 20.49 -4.19 -7.51
C ARG A 2 21.57 -5.27 -7.43
N ILE A 3 22.31 -5.49 -8.52
CA ILE A 3 23.29 -6.56 -8.63
C ILE A 3 24.69 -5.92 -8.65
N PRO A 4 25.63 -6.32 -7.77
CA PRO A 4 26.99 -5.80 -7.79
C PRO A 4 27.65 -6.00 -9.17
N GLY A 5 28.39 -4.99 -9.64
CA GLY A 5 29.01 -4.96 -10.96
C GLY A 5 28.09 -4.48 -12.10
N PHE A 6 26.79 -4.29 -11.85
CA PHE A 6 25.86 -3.74 -12.83
C PHE A 6 25.71 -2.23 -12.66
N LYS A 7 25.51 -1.53 -13.77
CA LYS A 7 25.23 -0.09 -13.79
C LYS A 7 23.76 0.16 -13.51
N ASN A 8 23.48 0.98 -12.50
CA ASN A 8 22.15 1.47 -12.19
C ASN A 8 21.92 2.81 -12.91
N ARG A 9 20.94 2.84 -13.83
CA ARG A 9 20.51 4.04 -14.57
C ARG A 9 19.19 4.63 -14.04
N LYS A 10 18.88 4.42 -12.76
CA LYS A 10 17.71 5.03 -12.12
C LYS A 10 17.78 6.57 -12.15
N TYR A 11 18.99 7.13 -12.28
CA TYR A 11 19.25 8.55 -12.44
C TYR A 11 20.02 8.79 -13.74
N GLU A 12 20.07 10.06 -14.17
CA GLU A 12 20.79 10.49 -15.38
C GLU A 12 22.27 10.08 -15.35
N THR A 13 22.90 10.20 -14.17
CA THR A 13 24.25 9.69 -13.94
C THR A 13 24.25 8.19 -13.68
N GLU A 14 25.08 7.47 -14.42
CA GLU A 14 25.29 6.04 -14.20
C GLU A 14 25.97 5.80 -12.84
N TYR A 15 25.38 4.93 -12.02
CA TYR A 15 25.96 4.53 -10.75
C TYR A 15 26.32 3.06 -10.76
N LEU A 16 27.61 2.73 -10.59
CA LEU A 16 28.05 1.35 -10.50
C LEU A 16 27.67 0.77 -9.14
N VAL A 17 26.90 -0.31 -9.13
CA VAL A 17 26.53 -0.98 -7.88
C VAL A 17 27.74 -1.74 -7.35
N GLN A 18 28.17 -1.41 -6.14
CA GLN A 18 29.24 -2.10 -5.41
C GLN A 18 28.66 -2.79 -4.18
N ALA A 19 29.28 -3.90 -3.77
CA ALA A 19 29.00 -4.57 -2.51
C ALA A 19 30.33 -4.84 -1.81
N GLU A 20 30.44 -4.35 -0.59
CA GLU A 20 31.62 -4.53 0.25
C GLU A 20 31.27 -5.45 1.41
N ARG A 21 32.11 -6.46 1.63
CA ARG A 21 31.99 -7.36 2.78
C ARG A 21 32.88 -6.85 3.90
N HIS A 22 32.28 -6.26 4.92
CA HIS A 22 33.03 -5.73 6.07
C HIS A 22 33.36 -6.79 7.13
N THR A 23 32.67 -7.93 7.15
CA THR A 23 32.92 -9.00 8.11
C THR A 23 32.49 -10.36 7.58
N ASP A 24 33.19 -11.40 8.05
CA ASP A 24 32.84 -12.81 7.85
C ASP A 24 32.02 -13.38 9.02
N ARG A 25 31.67 -12.54 10.00
CA ARG A 25 30.88 -12.96 11.16
C ARG A 25 29.46 -13.34 10.73
N VAL A 26 29.08 -14.57 11.04
CA VAL A 26 27.69 -15.02 10.96
C VAL A 26 26.96 -14.50 12.19
N TYR A 27 25.96 -13.65 11.97
CA TYR A 27 25.10 -13.20 13.05
C TYR A 27 23.95 -14.19 13.24
N HIS A 28 23.73 -14.57 14.49
CA HIS A 28 22.60 -15.38 14.92
C HIS A 28 21.49 -14.49 15.45
N ARG A 29 20.28 -15.06 15.57
CA ARG A 29 19.11 -14.32 16.06
C ARG A 29 19.34 -13.67 17.44
N LEU A 30 20.17 -14.29 18.28
CA LEU A 30 20.51 -13.79 19.61
C LEU A 30 21.42 -12.55 19.60
N ASP A 31 22.17 -12.30 18.51
CA ASP A 31 22.99 -11.10 18.36
C ASP A 31 22.14 -9.83 18.09
N PHE A 32 20.84 -10.00 17.81
CA PHE A 32 19.87 -8.92 17.61
C PHE A 32 18.74 -8.98 18.65
N PRO A 33 19.03 -8.73 19.94
CA PRO A 33 17.99 -8.69 20.96
C PRO A 33 17.03 -7.54 20.61
N LEU A 34 15.79 -7.90 20.24
CA LEU A 34 14.72 -6.93 20.12
C LEU A 34 14.30 -6.54 21.54
N PRO A 35 14.27 -5.24 21.90
CA PRO A 35 13.69 -4.80 23.16
C PRO A 35 12.24 -5.29 23.24
N SER A 36 11.93 -6.07 24.29
CA SER A 36 10.57 -6.50 24.60
C SER A 36 9.77 -5.41 25.32
N GLU A 37 10.47 -4.41 25.89
CA GLU A 37 9.84 -3.20 26.39
C GLU A 37 9.46 -2.29 25.22
N PRO A 38 8.33 -1.56 25.31
CA PRO A 38 7.99 -0.54 24.33
C PRO A 38 8.99 0.60 24.47
N ALA A 39 10.15 0.44 23.83
CA ALA A 39 11.02 1.54 23.55
C ALA A 39 10.16 2.59 22.82
N GLN A 40 10.22 3.84 23.29
CA GLN A 40 9.66 5.01 22.61
C GLN A 40 10.42 5.27 21.31
N THR A 41 10.52 4.25 20.48
CA THR A 41 11.17 4.26 19.19
C THR A 41 10.06 4.29 18.16
N ASP A 42 10.19 5.15 17.17
CA ASP A 42 9.24 5.38 16.06
C ASP A 42 9.06 4.16 15.13
N PHE A 43 9.27 2.95 15.62
CA PHE A 43 8.83 1.72 15.00
C PHE A 43 7.31 1.77 14.91
N ARG A 44 6.80 2.12 13.73
CA ARG A 44 5.43 1.85 13.33
C ARG A 44 5.36 0.38 12.87
N PRO A 45 4.94 -0.59 13.72
CA PRO A 45 4.46 -1.83 13.17
C PRO A 45 3.28 -1.46 12.26
N ARG A 46 3.34 -1.86 10.99
CA ARG A 46 2.24 -1.73 10.04
C ARG A 46 1.13 -2.72 10.43
N ARG A 47 0.55 -2.52 11.61
CA ARG A 47 -0.73 -3.08 12.00
C ARG A 47 -1.76 -2.11 11.46
N HIS A 48 -2.61 -2.60 10.57
CA HIS A 48 -3.88 -1.98 10.23
C HIS A 48 -4.84 -2.08 11.42
N ALA A 49 -4.43 -1.57 12.58
CA ALA A 49 -5.30 -1.34 13.71
C ALA A 49 -5.56 0.16 13.70
N ALA A 50 -6.78 0.53 13.29
CA ALA A 50 -7.28 1.89 13.36
C ALA A 50 -7.42 2.27 14.85
N THR A 51 -6.34 2.67 15.49
CA THR A 51 -6.41 3.49 16.69
C THR A 51 -6.56 4.94 16.23
N PRO A 52 -7.63 5.66 16.59
CA PRO A 52 -7.76 7.07 16.28
C PRO A 52 -6.78 7.82 17.17
N ARG A 53 -5.52 7.89 16.75
CA ARG A 53 -4.63 8.91 17.27
C ARG A 53 -5.19 10.23 16.74
N LEU A 54 -5.62 11.09 17.65
CA LEU A 54 -5.99 12.49 17.42
C LEU A 54 -4.74 13.30 16.99
N SER A 55 -3.95 12.78 16.06
CA SER A 55 -3.02 13.57 15.26
C SER A 55 -3.85 14.24 14.20
N GLU A 56 -3.77 15.57 14.11
CA GLU A 56 -4.48 16.35 13.09
C GLU A 56 -4.33 15.67 11.72
N PRO A 57 -5.42 15.57 10.94
CA PRO A 57 -5.38 14.93 9.65
C PRO A 57 -4.38 15.68 8.77
N ARG A 58 -3.22 15.06 8.52
CA ARG A 58 -2.26 15.59 7.56
C ARG A 58 -2.99 15.76 6.23
N PRO A 59 -2.81 16.90 5.53
CA PRO A 59 -3.37 17.06 4.20
C PRO A 59 -2.90 15.90 3.31
N LEU A 60 -3.86 15.25 2.67
CA LEU A 60 -3.57 14.17 1.72
C LEU A 60 -2.76 14.72 0.56
N SER A 61 -1.75 13.98 0.12
CA SER A 61 -1.03 14.27 -1.13
C SER A 61 -1.96 14.06 -2.33
N GLN A 62 -1.66 14.71 -3.46
CA GLN A 62 -2.48 14.56 -4.66
C GLN A 62 -2.55 13.09 -5.13
N SER A 63 -1.47 12.31 -4.97
CA SER A 63 -1.50 10.87 -5.30
C SER A 63 -2.41 10.05 -4.39
N GLU A 64 -2.57 10.45 -3.13
CA GLU A 64 -3.51 9.82 -2.20
C GLU A 64 -4.96 10.15 -2.59
N HIS A 65 -5.21 11.37 -3.07
CA HIS A 65 -6.51 11.76 -3.61
C HIS A 65 -6.88 10.95 -4.85
N ASP A 66 -5.97 10.81 -5.82
CA ASP A 66 -6.21 10.03 -7.05
C ASP A 66 -6.50 8.56 -6.73
N TRP A 67 -5.77 8.00 -5.75
CA TRP A 67 -6.00 6.64 -5.26
C TRP A 67 -7.37 6.48 -4.59
N ALA A 68 -7.73 7.41 -3.68
CA ALA A 68 -9.02 7.39 -3.02
C ALA A 68 -10.17 7.55 -4.03
N TYR A 69 -10.00 8.42 -5.03
CA TYR A 69 -10.93 8.58 -6.13
C TYR A 69 -11.11 7.29 -6.92
N ALA A 70 -10.00 6.64 -7.34
CA ALA A 70 -10.05 5.40 -8.11
C ALA A 70 -10.80 4.28 -7.35
N LYS A 71 -10.48 4.10 -6.06
CA LYS A 71 -11.18 3.10 -5.24
C LYS A 71 -12.68 3.36 -5.12
N ARG A 72 -13.04 4.62 -4.84
CA ARG A 72 -14.44 5.02 -4.72
C ARG A 72 -15.21 4.85 -6.03
N ALA A 73 -14.62 5.24 -7.15
CA ALA A 73 -15.22 5.11 -8.46
C ALA A 73 -15.43 3.64 -8.85
N LEU A 74 -14.40 2.79 -8.64
CA LEU A 74 -14.52 1.35 -8.85
C LEU A 74 -15.59 0.71 -7.94
N SER A 75 -15.71 1.14 -6.68
CA SER A 75 -16.76 0.62 -5.78
C SER A 75 -18.18 1.00 -6.21
N ARG A 76 -18.34 2.08 -6.98
CA ARG A 76 -19.63 2.46 -7.57
C ARG A 76 -19.94 1.70 -8.86
N GLY A 77 -18.96 1.00 -9.42
CA GLY A 77 -19.08 0.35 -10.72
C GLY A 77 -18.80 1.27 -11.91
N ASP A 78 -18.15 2.41 -11.70
CA ASP A 78 -17.74 3.30 -12.79
C ASP A 78 -16.75 2.57 -13.73
N ASP A 79 -16.81 2.86 -15.03
CA ASP A 79 -15.96 2.24 -16.04
C ASP A 79 -14.47 2.55 -15.80
N PRO A 80 -13.59 1.53 -15.67
CA PRO A 80 -12.16 1.72 -15.46
C PRO A 80 -11.50 2.65 -16.49
N GLU A 81 -11.87 2.58 -17.76
CA GLU A 81 -11.30 3.43 -18.80
C GLU A 81 -11.73 4.90 -18.66
N GLU A 82 -12.94 5.15 -18.17
CA GLU A 82 -13.40 6.49 -17.82
C GLU A 82 -12.66 7.05 -16.59
N ILE A 83 -12.41 6.22 -15.57
CA ILE A 83 -11.61 6.59 -14.40
C ILE A 83 -10.18 6.96 -14.82
N ILE A 84 -9.57 6.14 -15.70
CA ILE A 84 -8.22 6.38 -16.23
C ILE A 84 -8.16 7.73 -16.94
N ARG A 85 -9.11 8.01 -17.85
CA ARG A 85 -9.17 9.29 -18.58
C ARG A 85 -9.27 10.48 -17.63
N ARG A 86 -10.19 10.43 -16.66
CA ARG A 86 -10.39 11.52 -15.69
C ARG A 86 -9.14 11.81 -14.84
N ILE A 87 -8.42 10.77 -14.41
CA ILE A 87 -7.16 10.95 -13.66
C ILE A 87 -6.06 11.49 -14.58
N ALA A 88 -5.95 10.99 -15.81
CA ALA A 88 -4.96 11.45 -16.77
C ALA A 88 -5.16 12.93 -17.14
N ASP A 89 -6.40 13.34 -17.41
CA ASP A 89 -6.76 14.72 -17.73
C ASP A 89 -6.41 15.66 -16.58
N TYR A 90 -6.74 15.27 -15.35
CA TYR A 90 -6.42 16.06 -14.16
C TYR A 90 -4.91 16.20 -13.92
N ARG A 91 -4.13 15.18 -14.30
CA ARG A 91 -2.66 15.14 -14.13
C ARG A 91 -1.88 15.58 -15.35
N ALA A 92 -2.54 16.10 -16.38
CA ALA A 92 -1.93 16.42 -17.67
C ALA A 92 -0.69 17.31 -17.58
N LEU A 93 -0.66 18.24 -16.60
CA LEU A 93 0.43 19.20 -16.40
C LEU A 93 1.41 18.77 -15.29
N ASP A 94 1.07 17.79 -14.48
CA ASP A 94 1.83 17.37 -13.29
C ASP A 94 2.82 16.24 -13.59
N LYS A 95 2.55 15.44 -14.63
CA LYS A 95 3.25 14.18 -14.91
C LYS A 95 3.73 14.16 -16.35
N LEU A 96 4.92 13.60 -16.55
CA LEU A 96 5.47 13.36 -17.89
C LEU A 96 4.63 12.35 -18.70
N ASP A 97 4.05 11.36 -18.03
CA ASP A 97 3.10 10.41 -18.64
C ASP A 97 1.87 10.23 -17.73
N PRO A 98 0.86 11.10 -17.90
CA PRO A 98 -0.38 11.06 -17.10
C PRO A 98 -1.20 9.79 -17.35
N LEU A 99 -1.21 9.28 -18.58
CA LEU A 99 -2.01 8.11 -18.96
C LEU A 99 -1.44 6.83 -18.35
N TYR A 100 -0.12 6.65 -18.39
CA TYR A 100 0.54 5.54 -17.71
C TYR A 100 0.31 5.58 -16.20
N TYR A 101 0.43 6.77 -15.59
CA TYR A 101 0.17 6.95 -14.16
C TYR A 101 -1.27 6.58 -13.77
N ALA A 102 -2.24 7.03 -14.55
CA ALA A 102 -3.66 6.73 -14.32
C ALA A 102 -3.95 5.24 -14.44
N ARG A 103 -3.44 4.57 -15.49
CA ARG A 103 -3.55 3.11 -15.68
C ARG A 103 -2.98 2.33 -14.49
N LEU A 104 -1.78 2.70 -14.03
CA LEU A 104 -1.14 2.06 -12.89
C LEU A 104 -1.97 2.21 -11.61
N THR A 105 -2.55 3.39 -11.40
CA THR A 105 -3.36 3.68 -10.21
C THR A 105 -4.65 2.86 -10.20
N VAL A 106 -5.38 2.83 -11.32
CA VAL A 106 -6.63 2.06 -11.45
C VAL A 106 -6.38 0.55 -11.38
N SER A 107 -5.33 0.05 -12.05
CA SER A 107 -4.97 -1.38 -12.02
C SER A 107 -4.70 -1.86 -10.59
N LYS A 108 -3.95 -1.08 -9.80
CA LYS A 108 -3.69 -1.42 -8.40
C LYS A 108 -4.95 -1.36 -7.54
N ALA A 109 -5.84 -0.39 -7.76
CA ALA A 109 -7.10 -0.29 -7.04
C ALA A 109 -8.04 -1.47 -7.37
N GLN A 110 -8.07 -1.93 -8.62
CA GLN A 110 -8.81 -3.14 -9.03
C GLN A 110 -8.26 -4.39 -8.35
N ALA A 111 -6.93 -4.54 -8.29
CA ALA A 111 -6.29 -5.66 -7.59
C ALA A 111 -6.63 -5.67 -6.10
N GLU A 112 -6.64 -4.51 -5.44
CA GLU A 112 -7.04 -4.37 -4.03
C GLU A 112 -8.51 -4.72 -3.81
N SER A 113 -9.39 -4.29 -4.72
CA SER A 113 -10.83 -4.61 -4.66
C SER A 113 -11.07 -6.13 -4.75
N ARG A 114 -10.41 -6.82 -5.69
CA ARG A 114 -10.49 -8.29 -5.83
C ARG A 114 -10.00 -9.00 -4.58
N ALA A 115 -8.83 -8.61 -4.07
CA ALA A 115 -8.24 -9.18 -2.85
C ALA A 115 -9.06 -8.92 -1.58
N SER A 116 -9.91 -7.88 -1.58
CA SER A 116 -10.83 -7.58 -0.49
C SER A 116 -12.15 -8.35 -0.61
N GLY A 117 -12.65 -8.56 -1.83
CA GLY A 117 -13.83 -9.41 -2.09
C GLY A 117 -13.60 -10.89 -1.76
N GLU A 118 -12.39 -11.40 -1.99
CA GLU A 118 -12.01 -12.79 -1.65
C GLU A 118 -11.93 -13.04 -0.14
N ARG A 119 -11.83 -12.01 0.71
CA ARG A 119 -11.76 -12.17 2.19
C ARG A 119 -13.13 -12.29 2.86
N THR A 120 -14.22 -12.16 2.13
CA THR A 120 -15.57 -12.37 2.66
C THR A 120 -16.32 -13.33 1.74
N PRO A 121 -16.31 -14.62 2.06
CA PRO A 121 -17.54 -15.19 2.62
C PRO A 121 -17.26 -16.23 3.72
N SER A 122 -17.60 -15.92 4.98
CA SER A 122 -18.00 -16.96 5.96
C SER A 122 -18.90 -16.38 7.04
N THR A 123 -20.19 -16.71 6.86
CA THR A 123 -21.11 -17.19 7.91
C THR A 123 -21.56 -16.21 9.00
N GLY A 124 -22.48 -15.31 8.63
CA GLY A 124 -23.65 -15.07 9.46
C GLY A 124 -24.73 -16.08 9.10
N THR A 125 -24.85 -17.18 9.85
CA THR A 125 -26.04 -18.05 9.78
C THR A 125 -26.78 -17.95 11.10
N ALA A 126 -28.06 -17.62 10.97
CA ALA A 126 -29.04 -17.44 12.00
C ALA A 126 -29.08 -18.58 13.04
N SER A 127 -29.17 -18.20 14.31
CA SER A 127 -30.00 -18.91 15.28
C SER A 127 -30.83 -17.88 16.02
N ARG A 128 -32.01 -17.64 15.46
CA ARG A 128 -33.15 -17.09 16.17
C ARG A 128 -34.06 -18.27 16.49
N ASP A 129 -34.65 -18.20 17.69
CA ASP A 129 -35.80 -18.96 18.16
C ASP A 129 -35.55 -20.39 18.62
N LEU A 130 -35.47 -20.55 19.95
CA LEU A 130 -36.20 -21.54 20.75
C LEU A 130 -35.98 -21.25 22.24
N ASN A 131 -36.67 -20.25 22.78
CA ASN A 131 -37.18 -20.34 24.14
C ASN A 131 -38.32 -19.34 24.37
N ARG A 132 -39.56 -19.87 24.33
CA ARG A 132 -40.79 -19.21 24.76
C ARG A 132 -41.59 -20.24 25.57
N ASP A 133 -41.49 -20.09 26.90
CA ASP A 133 -42.51 -20.24 27.97
C ASP A 133 -43.39 -21.50 28.05
N PRO A 134 -44.04 -21.78 29.21
CA PRO A 134 -44.20 -20.95 30.42
C PRO A 134 -43.59 -21.49 31.72
#